data_AF-A0A5Q0EKL6-F1
#
_entry.id   AF-A0A5Q0EKL6-F1
#
_cell.length_a   1.000
_cell.length_b   1.000
_cell.length_c   1.000
_cell.angle_alpha   90.00
_cell.angle_beta   90.00
_cell.angle_gamma   90.00
#
_symmetry.space_group_name_H-M   'P 1'
#
loop_
_entity.id
_entity.type
_entity.pdbx_description
1 polymer ?
#
loop_
_entity_poly.entity_id
_entity_poly.type
_entity_poly.pdbx_seq_one_letter_code
_entity_poly.pdbx_strand_id
1 'polypeptide(L)'
;MKLTERLEKMFGEYRDDKEMEKWFMSLAPLTIAFLFFVIFMLPVKIENKDLILVAAGCAGFAGLQAYWVVRGWKRAEGMTILQGLLGIALALLVAWSYLHFLHLNPGPIVG
;
A
#
# COMPACT_ATOMS: atom_id res chain seq x y z
N MET A 1 -10.24 29.36 -0.07
CA MET A 1 -10.54 28.49 -1.23
C MET A 1 -11.60 27.50 -0.82
N LYS A 2 -12.74 27.45 -1.52
CA LYS A 2 -13.80 26.48 -1.22
C LYS A 2 -13.34 25.07 -1.64
N LEU A 3 -13.79 24.03 -0.93
CA LEU A 3 -13.45 22.64 -1.25
C LEU A 3 -13.81 22.29 -2.70
N THR A 4 -14.93 22.84 -3.19
CA THR A 4 -15.41 22.69 -4.56
C THR A 4 -14.45 23.26 -5.60
N GLU A 5 -13.92 24.47 -5.39
CA GLU A 5 -12.90 25.08 -6.29
C GLU A 5 -11.61 24.25 -6.30
N ARG A 6 -11.26 23.63 -5.18
CA ARG A 6 -10.05 22.80 -5.07
C ARG A 6 -10.21 21.45 -5.76
N LEU A 7 -11.42 20.87 -5.71
CA LEU A 7 -11.77 19.64 -6.43
C LEU A 7 -11.81 19.88 -7.94
N GLU A 8 -12.42 20.98 -8.38
CA GLU A 8 -12.46 21.35 -9.80
C GLU A 8 -11.05 21.54 -10.38
N LYS A 9 -10.17 22.22 -9.62
CA LYS A 9 -8.76 22.35 -9.99
C LYS A 9 -8.02 21.00 -10.00
N MET A 10 -8.35 20.10 -9.07
CA MET A 10 -7.75 18.76 -8.97
C MET A 10 -8.05 17.83 -10.15
N PHE A 11 -9.23 17.97 -10.75
CA PHE A 11 -9.68 17.13 -11.86
C PHE A 11 -9.55 17.82 -13.24
N GLY A 12 -9.21 19.11 -13.28
CA GLY A 12 -9.03 19.87 -14.51
C GLY A 12 -7.59 19.91 -15.06
N GLU A 13 -6.57 19.63 -14.24
CA GLU A 13 -5.17 19.64 -14.68
C GLU A 13 -4.74 18.30 -15.32
N TYR A 14 -3.98 18.42 -16.42
CA TYR A 14 -3.45 17.31 -17.20
C TYR A 14 -2.33 16.58 -16.44
N ARG A 15 -2.33 15.26 -16.49
CA ARG A 15 -1.37 14.39 -15.77
C ARG A 15 0.06 14.62 -16.28
N ASP A 16 1.00 14.92 -15.38
CA ASP A 16 2.43 14.98 -15.72
C ASP A 16 2.96 13.54 -15.89
N ASP A 17 3.41 13.19 -17.10
CA ASP A 17 3.93 11.85 -17.43
C ASP A 17 5.10 11.42 -16.53
N LYS A 18 5.80 12.38 -15.93
CA LYS A 18 6.90 12.12 -14.97
C LYS A 18 6.43 11.63 -13.60
N GLU A 19 5.13 11.62 -13.31
CA GLU A 19 4.61 11.08 -12.05
C GLU A 19 4.79 9.57 -11.94
N MET A 20 4.53 8.84 -13.02
CA MET A 20 4.70 7.38 -13.07
C MET A 20 6.15 6.98 -12.80
N GLU A 21 7.10 7.70 -13.39
CA GLU A 21 8.53 7.47 -13.18
C GLU A 21 8.92 7.69 -11.71
N LYS A 22 8.44 8.79 -11.10
CA LYS A 22 8.66 9.07 -9.67
C LYS A 22 7.99 8.02 -8.78
N TRP A 23 6.85 7.48 -9.20
CA TRP A 23 6.16 6.40 -8.51
C TRP A 23 6.97 5.11 -8.51
N PHE A 24 7.47 4.69 -9.67
CA PHE A 24 8.37 3.54 -9.76
C PHE A 24 9.68 3.74 -8.97
N MET A 25 10.25 4.94 -9.00
CA MET A 25 11.44 5.24 -8.21
C MET A 25 11.19 5.19 -6.70
N SER A 26 9.99 5.53 -6.23
CA SER A 26 9.63 5.41 -4.81
C SER A 26 9.45 3.95 -4.35
N LEU A 27 9.16 3.04 -5.29
CA LEU A 27 9.03 1.60 -5.03
C LEU A 27 10.36 0.92 -4.79
N ALA A 28 11.46 1.40 -5.38
CA ALA A 28 12.77 0.79 -5.23
C ALA A 28 13.26 0.70 -3.76
N PRO A 29 13.33 1.81 -2.99
CA PRO A 29 13.76 1.74 -1.60
C PRO A 29 12.79 0.95 -0.71
N LEU A 30 11.49 1.01 -0.99
CA LEU A 30 10.49 0.22 -0.27
C LEU A 30 10.69 -1.28 -0.52
N THR A 31 10.91 -1.67 -1.78
CA THR A 31 11.18 -3.06 -2.17
C THR A 31 12.44 -3.57 -1.47
N ILE A 32 13.50 -2.77 -1.45
CA ILE A 32 14.74 -3.14 -0.75
C ILE A 32 14.47 -3.34 0.76
N ALA A 33 13.79 -2.41 1.41
CA ALA A 33 13.45 -2.52 2.83
C ALA A 33 12.59 -3.77 3.13
N PHE A 34 11.63 -4.06 2.25
CA PHE A 34 10.78 -5.24 2.38
C PHE A 34 11.56 -6.55 2.18
N LEU A 35 12.50 -6.60 1.24
CA LEU A 35 13.39 -7.75 1.05
C LEU A 35 14.23 -8.02 2.30
N PHE A 36 14.82 -6.97 2.90
CA PHE A 36 15.53 -7.11 4.17
C PHE A 36 14.61 -7.65 5.26
N PHE A 37 13.40 -7.11 5.41
CA PHE A 37 12.42 -7.61 6.38
C PHE A 37 12.13 -9.11 6.20
N VAL A 38 11.90 -9.57 4.96
CA VAL A 38 11.67 -11.00 4.67
C VAL A 38 12.90 -11.84 5.02
N ILE A 39 14.09 -11.43 4.58
CA ILE A 39 15.35 -12.15 4.85
C ILE A 39 15.58 -12.29 6.37
N PHE A 40 15.32 -11.23 7.14
CA PHE A 40 15.45 -11.27 8.59
C PHE A 40 14.34 -12.08 9.27
N MET A 41 13.13 -12.13 8.71
CA MET A 41 12.01 -12.91 9.26
C MET A 41 12.08 -14.40 8.96
N LEU A 42 12.68 -14.81 7.83
CA LEU A 42 12.81 -16.22 7.43
C LEU A 42 13.38 -17.14 8.54
N PRO A 43 14.54 -16.84 9.15
CA PRO A 43 15.14 -17.71 10.16
C PRO A 43 14.41 -17.68 11.52
N VAL A 44 13.49 -16.74 11.74
CA VAL A 44 12.84 -16.57 13.04
C VAL A 44 11.69 -17.57 13.19
N LYS A 45 11.69 -18.31 14.31
CA LYS A 45 10.58 -19.20 14.69
C LYS A 45 9.60 -18.42 15.55
N ILE A 46 8.54 -17.90 14.94
CA ILE A 46 7.43 -17.20 15.58
C ILE A 46 6.13 -17.88 15.14
N GLU A 47 5.20 -18.01 16.08
CA GLU A 47 3.84 -18.45 15.82
C GLU A 47 3.10 -17.44 14.92
N ASN A 48 2.33 -17.91 13.93
CA ASN A 48 1.64 -17.04 12.97
C ASN A 48 2.57 -16.15 12.14
N LYS A 49 3.81 -16.58 11.85
CA LYS A 49 4.78 -15.84 11.02
C LYS A 49 4.20 -15.39 9.68
N ASP A 50 3.38 -16.22 9.04
CA ASP A 50 2.79 -15.90 7.74
C ASP A 50 1.82 -14.70 7.85
N LEU A 51 1.09 -14.60 8.95
CA LEU A 51 0.24 -13.45 9.26
C LEU A 51 1.07 -12.16 9.41
N ILE A 52 2.20 -12.24 10.11
CA ILE A 52 3.12 -11.10 10.27
C ILE A 52 3.67 -10.66 8.92
N LEU A 53 4.07 -11.61 8.07
CA LEU A 53 4.60 -11.32 6.73
C LEU A 53 3.55 -10.66 5.83
N VAL A 54 2.32 -11.19 5.81
CA VAL A 54 1.22 -10.63 5.00
C VAL A 54 0.80 -9.26 5.54
N ALA A 55 0.64 -9.11 6.85
CA ALA A 55 0.26 -7.83 7.47
C ALA A 55 1.34 -6.76 7.25
N ALA A 56 2.61 -7.10 7.42
CA ALA A 56 3.73 -6.17 7.18
C ALA A 56 3.82 -5.78 5.69
N GLY A 57 3.63 -6.72 4.78
CA GLY A 57 3.59 -6.44 3.33
C GLY A 57 2.45 -5.50 2.96
N CYS A 58 1.24 -5.77 3.46
CA CYS A 58 0.07 -4.92 3.23
C CYS A 58 0.26 -3.53 3.86
N ALA A 59 0.82 -3.44 5.08
CA ALA A 59 1.09 -2.18 5.76
C ALA A 59 2.15 -1.35 5.03
N GLY A 60 3.24 -1.97 4.56
CA GLY A 60 4.28 -1.30 3.78
C GLY A 60 3.75 -0.75 2.46
N PHE A 61 2.94 -1.54 1.74
CA PHE A 61 2.30 -1.10 0.50
C PHE A 61 1.26 0.00 0.75
N ALA A 62 0.39 -0.15 1.75
CA ALA A 62 -0.59 0.88 2.11
C ALA A 62 0.07 2.19 2.53
N GLY A 63 1.20 2.14 3.27
CA GLY A 63 1.98 3.32 3.63
C GLY A 63 2.53 4.07 2.42
N LEU A 64 3.02 3.35 1.40
CA LEU A 64 3.44 3.95 0.13
C LEU A 64 2.27 4.65 -0.56
N GLN A 65 1.12 3.98 -0.66
CA GLN A 65 -0.06 4.56 -1.30
C GLN A 65 -0.60 5.79 -0.53
N ALA A 66 -0.54 5.76 0.81
CA ALA A 66 -0.88 6.91 1.65
C ALA A 66 0.04 8.12 1.39
N TYR A 67 1.34 7.89 1.16
CA TYR A 67 2.25 8.96 0.72
C TYR A 67 1.79 9.62 -0.58
N TRP A 68 1.34 8.83 -1.57
CA TRP A 68 0.83 9.33 -2.84
C TRP A 68 -0.49 10.09 -2.70
N VAL A 69 -1.38 9.65 -1.81
CA VAL A 69 -2.61 10.38 -1.46
C VAL A 69 -2.28 11.75 -0.86
N VAL A 70 -1.39 11.81 0.13
CA VAL A 70 -1.01 13.06 0.79
C VAL A 70 -0.27 14.00 -0.17
N ARG A 71 0.58 13.45 -1.03
CA ARG A 71 1.30 14.23 -2.05
C ARG A 71 0.34 14.79 -3.10
N GLY A 72 -0.54 13.97 -3.66
CA GLY A 72 -1.55 14.41 -4.62
C GLY A 72 -2.47 15.47 -4.03
N TRP A 73 -2.82 15.33 -2.73
CA TRP A 73 -3.59 16.37 -2.02
C TRP A 73 -2.85 17.70 -1.91
N LYS A 74 -1.54 17.67 -1.65
CA LYS A 74 -0.70 18.88 -1.58
C LYS A 74 -0.52 19.54 -2.95
N ARG A 75 -0.48 18.76 -4.02
CA ARG A 75 -0.26 19.25 -5.40
C ARG A 75 -1.54 19.50 -6.19
N ALA A 76 -2.70 19.18 -5.61
CA ALA A 76 -3.97 19.19 -6.32
C ALA A 76 -3.95 18.28 -7.56
N GLU A 77 -3.37 17.07 -7.42
CA GLU A 77 -3.37 16.04 -8.47
C GLU A 77 -4.45 15.00 -8.12
N GLY A 78 -5.68 15.21 -8.65
CA GLY A 78 -6.85 14.38 -8.30
C GLY A 78 -6.69 12.91 -8.68
N MET A 79 -6.05 12.63 -9.83
CA MET A 79 -5.86 11.25 -10.27
C MET A 79 -4.87 10.46 -9.42
N THR A 80 -3.84 11.13 -8.91
CA THR A 80 -2.82 10.54 -8.04
C THR A 80 -3.41 10.13 -6.69
N ILE A 81 -4.37 10.91 -6.20
CA ILE A 81 -5.16 10.56 -5.01
C ILE A 81 -6.01 9.31 -5.27
N LEU A 82 -6.74 9.27 -6.39
CA LEU A 82 -7.57 8.10 -6.73
C LEU A 82 -6.74 6.83 -6.88
N GLN A 83 -5.58 6.92 -7.55
CA GLN A 83 -4.66 5.80 -7.68
C GLN A 83 -4.16 5.31 -6.30
N GLY A 84 -3.79 6.25 -5.42
CA GLY A 84 -3.39 5.92 -4.05
C GLY A 84 -4.51 5.23 -3.26
N LEU A 85 -5.74 5.74 -3.33
CA LEU A 85 -6.89 5.14 -2.65
C LEU A 85 -7.21 3.73 -3.19
N LEU A 86 -7.12 3.52 -4.50
CA LEU A 86 -7.29 2.20 -5.11
C LEU A 86 -6.21 1.22 -4.63
N GLY A 87 -4.96 1.67 -4.52
CA GLY A 87 -3.88 0.86 -3.98
C GLY A 87 -4.10 0.46 -2.52
N ILE A 88 -4.58 1.39 -1.67
CA ILE A 88 -4.92 1.08 -0.27
C ILE A 88 -6.07 0.07 -0.21
N ALA A 89 -7.13 0.27 -1.01
CA ALA A 89 -8.26 -0.64 -1.07
C ALA A 89 -7.83 -2.06 -1.47
N LEU A 90 -6.93 -2.17 -2.45
CA LEU A 90 -6.36 -3.46 -2.86
C LEU A 90 -5.56 -4.11 -1.73
N ALA A 91 -4.74 -3.35 -0.99
CA ALA A 91 -3.98 -3.86 0.15
C ALA A 91 -4.90 -4.44 1.24
N LEU A 92 -5.99 -3.73 1.55
CA LEU A 92 -6.97 -4.16 2.53
C LEU A 92 -7.74 -5.41 2.07
N LEU A 93 -8.08 -5.49 0.78
CA LEU A 93 -8.72 -6.67 0.19
C LEU A 93 -7.82 -7.90 0.28
N VAL A 94 -6.53 -7.76 0.04
CA VAL A 94 -5.56 -8.86 0.16
C VAL A 94 -5.39 -9.29 1.62
N ALA A 95 -5.27 -8.33 2.55
CA ALA A 95 -5.20 -8.64 3.98
C ALA A 95 -6.47 -9.36 4.45
N TRP A 96 -7.64 -8.87 4.04
CA TRP A 96 -8.93 -9.46 4.37
C TRP A 96 -9.08 -10.87 3.81
N SER A 97 -8.76 -11.08 2.53
CA SER A 97 -8.87 -12.39 1.89
C SER A 97 -7.95 -13.42 2.55
N TYR A 98 -6.76 -13.00 2.99
CA TYR A 98 -5.84 -13.85 3.73
C TYR A 98 -6.36 -14.22 5.13
N LEU A 99 -6.89 -13.25 5.88
CA LEU A 99 -7.52 -13.50 7.18
C LEU A 99 -8.74 -14.43 7.04
N HIS A 100 -9.54 -14.23 6.00
CA HIS A 100 -10.69 -15.07 5.70
C HIS A 100 -10.27 -16.50 5.30
N PHE A 101 -9.18 -16.64 4.54
CA PHE A 101 -8.60 -17.94 4.22
C PHE A 101 -8.14 -18.69 5.49
N LEU A 102 -7.43 -18.00 6.39
CA LEU A 102 -7.02 -18.54 7.69
C LEU A 102 -8.21 -18.95 8.56
N HIS A 103 -9.30 -18.18 8.53
CA HIS A 103 -10.53 -18.52 9.26
C HIS A 103 -11.22 -19.77 8.71
N LEU A 104 -11.20 -19.96 7.39
CA LEU A 104 -11.82 -21.12 6.73
C LEU A 104 -10.96 -22.38 6.78
N ASN A 105 -9.64 -22.23 6.80
CA ASN A 105 -8.66 -23.32 6.95
C ASN A 105 -7.76 -23.03 8.15
N PRO A 106 -8.26 -23.20 9.38
CA PRO A 106 -7.36 -23.31 10.52
C PRO A 106 -6.55 -24.58 10.29
N GLY A 107 -5.29 -24.44 9.87
CA GLY A 107 -4.37 -25.58 9.81
C GLY A 107 -4.34 -26.33 11.15
N PRO A 108 -3.83 -27.58 11.19
CA PRO A 108 -3.71 -28.28 12.46
C PRO A 108 -2.90 -27.41 13.42
N ILE A 109 -3.50 -27.14 14.58
CA ILE A 109 -2.84 -26.45 15.70
C ILE A 109 -1.70 -27.39 16.12
N VAL A 110 -0.50 -27.18 15.59
CA VAL A 110 0.70 -27.85 16.10
C VAL A 110 1.07 -27.09 17.37
N GLY A 111 0.54 -27.60 18.49
CA GLY A 111 1.02 -27.26 19.83
C GLY A 111 2.41 -27.81 20.10
#